data_AF-A0A951CQD6-F1
#
_entry.id   AF-A0A951CQD6-F1
#
_cell.length_a   1.000
_cell.length_b   1.000
_cell.length_c   1.000
_cell.angle_alpha   90.00
_cell.angle_beta   90.00
_cell.angle_gamma   90.00
#
_symmetry.space_group_name_H-M   'P 1'
#
loop_
_entity.id
_entity.type
_entity.pdbx_description
1 polymer ?
#
loop_
_entity_poly.entity_id
_entity_poly.type
_entity_poly.pdbx_seq_one_letter_code
_entity_poly.pdbx_strand_id
1 'polypeptide(L)' 'MRPAPLPVRDGLGPARVRLRGGPVLAELHARFGRPALTKAQAGEVVDADGAVVDETTVLPAGSVVYLYRDLPEEVPV' A
#
# COMPACT_ATOMS: atom_id res chain seq x y z
N MET A 1 11.75 -11.18 10.83
CA MET A 1 10.86 -10.39 9.96
C MET A 1 11.73 -9.49 9.10
N ARG A 2 11.53 -9.45 7.78
CA ARG A 2 12.21 -8.46 6.93
C ARG A 2 11.67 -7.06 7.28
N PRO A 3 12.52 -6.03 7.41
CA PRO A 3 12.05 -4.66 7.61
C PRO A 3 11.18 -4.23 6.41
N ALA A 4 10.26 -3.29 6.65
CA ALA A 4 9.46 -2.72 5.58
C ALA A 4 10.38 -2.02 4.56
N PRO A 5 10.10 -2.14 3.25
CA PRO A 5 10.95 -1.54 2.21
C PRO A 5 10.79 -0.02 2.10
N LEU A 6 9.74 0.55 2.70
CA LEU A 6 9.50 1.99 2.73
C LEU A 6 10.06 2.63 4.01
N PRO A 7 10.77 3.77 3.92
CA PRO A 7 11.18 4.55 5.08
C PRO A 7 9.98 5.15 5.83
N VAL A 8 10.24 5.67 7.03
CA VAL A 8 9.26 6.49 7.76
C VAL A 8 9.04 7.80 7.01
N ARG A 9 7.77 8.22 6.88
CA ARG A 9 7.36 9.51 6.26
C ARG A 9 6.42 10.24 7.23
N ASP A 10 6.65 11.53 7.44
CA ASP A 10 5.82 12.36 8.34
C ASP A 10 5.70 11.80 9.78
N GLY A 11 6.76 11.15 10.28
CA GLY A 11 6.74 10.47 11.57
C GLY A 11 5.90 9.18 11.62
N LEU A 12 5.32 8.77 10.49
CA LEU A 12 4.51 7.55 10.35
C LEU A 12 5.28 6.45 9.63
N GLY A 13 5.33 5.27 10.24
CA GLY A 13 5.76 4.06 9.56
C GLY A 13 4.76 3.62 8.48
N PRO A 14 5.21 2.84 7.48
CA PRO A 14 4.34 2.36 6.41
C PRO A 14 3.25 1.44 6.95
N ALA A 15 2.09 1.47 6.31
CA ALA A 15 1.05 0.47 6.49
C ALA A 15 1.41 -0.80 5.72
N ARG A 16 0.91 -1.94 6.20
CA ARG A 16 1.13 -3.25 5.61
C ARG A 16 -0.20 -3.94 5.32
N VAL A 17 -0.44 -4.30 4.06
CA VAL A 17 -1.67 -4.98 3.65
C VAL A 17 -1.34 -6.40 3.17
N ARG A 18 -1.99 -7.39 3.78
CA ARG A 18 -1.94 -8.78 3.29
C ARG A 18 -3.03 -9.00 2.24
N LEU A 19 -2.63 -9.54 1.10
CA LEU A 19 -3.46 -9.72 -0.09
C LEU A 19 -4.21 -11.06 -0.04
N ARG A 20 -5.38 -11.08 -0.69
CA ARG A 20 -6.16 -12.27 -1.00
C ARG A 20 -5.69 -12.91 -2.31
N GLY A 21 -4.93 -12.17 -3.12
CA GLY A 21 -4.27 -12.65 -4.33
C GLY A 21 -5.00 -12.23 -5.60
N GLY A 22 -4.28 -12.25 -6.72
CA GLY A 22 -4.75 -11.73 -8.01
C GLY A 22 -4.22 -10.31 -8.29
N PRO A 23 -4.88 -9.56 -9.20
CA PRO A 23 -4.48 -8.21 -9.56
C PRO A 23 -4.56 -7.25 -8.36
N VAL A 24 -3.43 -6.64 -8.00
CA VAL A 24 -3.31 -5.89 -6.75
C VAL A 24 -4.18 -4.64 -6.76
N LEU A 25 -4.21 -3.88 -7.87
CA LEU A 25 -5.03 -2.67 -7.97
C LEU A 25 -6.53 -2.95 -7.83
N ALA A 26 -7.01 -4.05 -8.42
CA ALA A 26 -8.41 -4.46 -8.32
C ALA A 26 -8.77 -4.79 -6.87
N GLU A 27 -7.89 -5.52 -6.17
CA GLU A 27 -8.09 -5.85 -4.77
C GLU A 27 -8.07 -4.60 -3.87
N LEU A 28 -7.11 -3.69 -4.06
CA LEU A 28 -7.02 -2.44 -3.29
C LEU A 28 -8.26 -1.57 -3.51
N HIS A 29 -8.72 -1.45 -4.76
CA HIS A 29 -9.94 -0.71 -5.07
C HIS A 29 -11.17 -1.33 -4.41
N ALA A 30 -11.32 -2.66 -4.48
CA ALA A 30 -12.47 -3.35 -3.91
C ALA A 30 -12.52 -3.27 -2.38
N ARG A 31 -11.38 -3.24 -1.70
CA ARG A 31 -11.30 -3.27 -0.22
C ARG A 31 -11.25 -1.90 0.42
N PHE A 32 -10.62 -0.92 -0.23
CA PHE A 32 -10.31 0.39 0.34
C PHE A 32 -10.79 1.56 -0.54
N GLY A 33 -11.42 1.27 -1.66
CA GLY A 33 -12.05 2.27 -2.54
C GLY A 33 -11.05 3.00 -3.44
N ARG A 34 -11.51 4.15 -3.95
CA ARG A 34 -10.73 4.99 -4.88
C ARG A 34 -9.42 5.52 -4.27
N PRO A 35 -9.33 5.97 -3.01
CA PRO A 35 -8.10 6.53 -2.46
C PRO A 35 -6.90 5.57 -2.52
N ALA A 36 -7.11 4.30 -2.19
CA ALA A 36 -6.04 3.29 -2.26
C ALA A 36 -5.61 3.01 -3.71
N LEU A 37 -6.56 2.99 -4.65
CA LEU A 37 -6.25 2.86 -6.07
C LEU A 37 -5.42 4.04 -6.58
N THR A 38 -5.80 5.26 -6.21
CA THR A 38 -5.06 6.49 -6.58
C THR A 38 -3.63 6.46 -6.06
N LYS A 39 -3.42 6.06 -4.80
CA LYS A 39 -2.06 5.90 -4.24
C LYS A 39 -1.22 4.89 -5.01
N ALA A 40 -1.82 3.75 -5.35
CA ALA A 40 -1.11 2.73 -6.10
C ALA A 40 -0.74 3.22 -7.51
N GLN A 41 -1.66 3.89 -8.21
CA GLN A 41 -1.37 4.53 -9.51
C GLN A 41 -0.34 5.67 -9.43
N ALA A 42 -0.23 6.34 -8.27
CA ALA A 42 0.80 7.34 -8.00
C ALA A 42 2.17 6.72 -7.66
N GLY A 43 2.28 5.38 -7.65
CA GLY A 43 3.52 4.67 -7.30
C GLY A 43 3.85 4.65 -5.80
N GLU A 44 2.87 4.97 -4.93
CA GLU A 44 3.06 5.01 -3.47
C GLU A 44 2.86 3.64 -2.79
N VAL A 45 2.61 2.59 -3.58
CA VAL A 45 2.44 1.22 -3.10
C VAL A 45 3.54 0.35 -3.66
N VAL A 46 4.22 -0.39 -2.79
CA VAL A 46 5.31 -1.30 -3.17
C VAL A 46 5.07 -2.71 -2.63
N ASP A 47 5.65 -3.71 -3.27
CA ASP A 47 5.67 -5.09 -2.79
C ASP A 47 6.70 -5.32 -1.67
N ALA A 48 6.92 -6.58 -1.28
CA ALA A 48 7.85 -6.95 -0.21
C ALA A 48 9.34 -6.84 -0.58
N ASP A 49 9.65 -6.69 -1.87
CA ASP A 49 11.00 -6.42 -2.39
C ASP A 49 11.22 -4.93 -2.65
N GLY A 50 10.18 -4.11 -2.51
CA GLY A 50 10.22 -2.67 -2.71
C GLY A 50 9.93 -2.24 -4.15
N ALA A 51 9.49 -3.17 -5.01
CA ALA A 51 9.07 -2.84 -6.37
C ALA A 51 7.70 -2.15 -6.35
N VAL A 52 7.54 -1.11 -7.17
CA VAL A 52 6.28 -0.38 -7.30
C VAL A 52 5.20 -1.30 -7.85
N VAL A 53 4.03 -1.25 -7.24
CA VAL A 53 2.82 -1.93 -7.70
C VAL A 53 2.14 -1.09 -8.76
N ASP A 54 1.90 -1.67 -9.94
CA ASP A 54 1.23 -1.06 -11.09
C ASP A 54 0.01 -1.89 -11.55
N GLU A 55 -0.60 -1.51 -12.68
CA GLU A 55 -1.77 -2.19 -13.26
C GLU A 55 -1.50 -3.62 -13.73
N THR A 56 -0.24 -3.98 -13.96
CA THR A 56 0.17 -5.32 -14.41
C THR A 56 0.50 -6.24 -13.23
N THR A 57 0.63 -5.68 -12.03
CA THR A 57 1.07 -6.39 -10.85
C THR A 57 0.02 -7.38 -10.35
N VAL A 58 0.34 -8.67 -10.43
CA VAL A 58 -0.46 -9.79 -9.92
C VAL A 58 0.35 -10.54 -8.87
N LEU A 59 -0.19 -10.69 -7.67
CA LEU A 59 0.49 -11.36 -6.56
C LEU A 59 -0.33 -12.53 -6.01
N PRO A 60 0.30 -13.60 -5.50
CA PRO A 60 -0.41 -14.71 -4.90
C PRO A 60 -1.08 -14.34 -3.57
N ALA A 61 -2.03 -15.16 -3.14
CA ALA A 61 -2.68 -15.02 -1.84
C ALA A 61 -1.64 -15.06 -0.71
N GLY A 62 -1.80 -14.17 0.28
CA GLY A 62 -0.87 -14.06 1.40
C GLY A 62 0.36 -13.20 1.15
N SER A 63 0.60 -12.75 -0.08
CA SER A 63 1.56 -11.68 -0.38
C SER A 63 1.23 -10.40 0.37
N VAL A 64 2.22 -9.54 0.50
CA VAL A 64 2.13 -8.31 1.29
C VAL A 64 2.61 -7.14 0.46
N VAL A 65 1.86 -6.04 0.53
CA VAL A 65 2.24 -4.75 -0.02
C VAL A 65 2.34 -3.71 1.10
N TYR A 66 3.11 -2.67 0.84
CA TYR A 66 3.40 -1.58 1.75
C TYR A 66 3.01 -0.26 1.10
N LEU A 67 2.46 0.64 1.91
CA LEU A 67 2.02 1.96 1.45
C LEU A 67 2.25 3.00 2.54
N TYR A 68 2.49 4.23 2.14
CA TYR A 68 2.55 5.34 3.09
C TYR A 68 1.16 5.66 3.65
N ARG A 69 1.14 5.96 4.95
CA ARG A 69 -0.04 6.43 5.65
C ARG A 69 -0.19 7.93 5.45
N ASP A 70 -1.42 8.39 5.37
CA ASP A 70 -1.72 9.82 5.45
C ASP A 70 -1.84 10.22 6.92
N LEU A 71 -1.27 11.37 7.26
CA LEU A 71 -1.49 11.99 8.55
C LEU A 71 -2.90 12.61 8.52
N PRO A 72 -3.80 12.27 9.47
CA PRO A 72 -5.09 12.92 9.56
C PRO A 72 -4.91 14.40 9.92
N GLU A 73 -5.82 15.25 9.46
CA GLU A 73 -5.87 16.65 9.87
C GLU A 73 -6.14 16.73 11.39
N GLU A 74 -5.27 17.43 12.11
CA GLU A 74 -5.40 17.62 13.56
C GLU A 74 -6.43 18.71 13.84
N VAL A 75 -7.50 18.37 14.56
CA VAL A 75 -8.51 19.33 15.00
C VAL A 75 -8.21 19.70 16.46
N PRO A 76 -7.91 20.98 16.76
CA PRO A 76 -7.66 21.40 18.15
C PRO A 76 -8.92 21.19 19.00
N VAL A 77 -8.72 20.67 20.21
CA VAL A 77 -9.77 20.35 21.19
C VAL A 77 -10.03 21.48 22.18
#